data_AF-A0A935FUU7-F1
#
_entry.id   AF-A0A935FUU7-F1
#
_cell.length_a   1.000
_cell.length_b   1.000
_cell.length_c   1.000
_cell.angle_alpha   90.00
_cell.angle_beta   90.00
_cell.angle_gamma   90.00
#
_symmetry.space_group_name_H-M   'P 1'
#
loop_
_entity.id
_entity.type
_entity.pdbx_description
1 polymer ?
#
loop_
_entity_poly.entity_id
_entity_poly.type
_entity_poly.pdbx_seq_one_letter_code
_entity_poly.pdbx_strand_id
1 'polypeptide(L)'
;MPQERSFSTGSGFDIFVSKYDANGSTIWERTFDGTGNAKDIAYAVKVDSSGNVFVAGESAGDSTAADFITIKYNNDGSEQWINRYDGNSNSMDFIEKLLIDDLGNVIVLGTSYETGNLFDLVLIKYTNAGAMQWTKKYN
;
A
#
# COMPACT_ATOMS: atom_id res chain seq x y z
N MET A 1 6.30 19.63 23.01
CA MET A 1 5.91 18.27 23.45
C MET A 1 5.64 17.48 22.17
N PRO A 2 6.24 16.30 21.93
CA PRO A 2 5.86 15.50 20.77
C PRO A 2 4.41 15.06 20.99
N GLN A 3 3.55 15.21 19.98
CA GLN A 3 2.20 14.64 20.03
C GLN A 3 2.31 13.12 20.18
N GLU A 4 1.49 12.55 21.05
CA GLU A 4 1.40 11.11 21.19
C GLU A 4 0.97 10.49 19.84
N ARG A 5 1.76 9.51 19.40
CA ARG A 5 1.52 8.73 18.19
C ARG A 5 0.22 7.97 18.41
N SER A 6 -0.84 8.29 17.67
CA SER A 6 -2.05 7.48 17.67
C SER A 6 -1.77 6.20 16.88
N PHE A 7 -1.34 5.16 17.58
CA PHE A 7 -1.46 3.79 17.08
C PHE A 7 -2.90 3.35 17.33
N SER A 8 -3.49 2.61 16.38
CA SER A 8 -4.83 2.11 16.59
C SER A 8 -4.81 1.10 17.76
N THR A 9 -5.97 0.87 18.37
CA THR A 9 -6.13 -0.14 19.43
C THR A 9 -6.22 -1.58 18.89
N GLY A 10 -5.92 -1.78 17.60
CA GLY A 10 -5.93 -3.07 16.92
C GLY A 10 -4.84 -4.01 17.46
N SER A 11 -5.11 -5.31 17.41
CA SER A 11 -4.20 -6.35 17.94
C SER A 11 -2.99 -6.65 17.03
N GLY A 12 -2.74 -5.82 16.01
CA GLY A 12 -1.79 -6.05 14.92
C GLY A 12 -0.71 -4.97 14.79
N PHE A 13 0.09 -5.09 13.73
CA PHE A 13 1.01 -4.03 13.30
C PHE A 13 0.26 -3.13 12.32
N ASP A 14 0.42 -1.81 12.43
CA ASP A 14 -0.12 -0.85 11.46
C ASP A 14 1.00 -0.37 10.51
N ILE A 15 0.62 0.06 9.30
CA ILE A 15 1.57 0.73 8.40
C ILE A 15 1.82 2.15 8.92
N PHE A 16 3.07 2.43 9.32
CA PHE A 16 3.50 3.77 9.72
C PHE A 16 4.45 4.40 8.70
N VAL A 17 4.16 5.64 8.30
CA VAL A 17 4.93 6.43 7.35
C VAL A 17 5.31 7.75 8.01
N SER A 18 6.61 8.07 8.05
CA SER A 18 7.10 9.35 8.54
C SER A 18 7.98 10.03 7.50
N LYS A 19 7.76 11.34 7.33
CA LYS A 19 8.58 12.20 6.47
C LYS A 19 9.35 13.17 7.34
N TYR A 20 10.64 13.33 7.04
CA TYR A 20 11.55 14.20 7.77
C TYR A 20 12.12 15.30 6.87
N ASP A 21 12.53 16.41 7.47
CA ASP A 21 13.36 17.42 6.81
C ASP A 21 14.83 16.97 6.77
N ALA A 22 15.69 17.79 6.14
CA ALA A 22 17.12 17.49 6.02
C ALA A 22 17.87 17.44 7.37
N ASN A 23 17.29 17.99 8.44
CA ASN A 23 17.84 17.97 9.78
C ASN A 23 17.30 16.79 10.62
N GLY A 24 16.42 15.96 10.04
CA GLY A 24 15.77 14.85 10.73
C GLY A 24 14.54 15.27 11.56
N SER A 25 14.05 16.50 11.41
CA SER A 25 12.80 16.92 12.07
C SER A 25 11.60 16.34 11.34
N THR A 26 10.63 15.81 12.07
CA THR A 26 9.38 15.29 11.48
C THR A 26 8.62 16.43 10.78
N ILE A 27 8.30 16.23 9.50
CA ILE A 27 7.39 17.08 8.71
C ILE A 27 5.96 16.60 8.92
N TRP A 28 5.72 15.30 8.69
CA TRP A 28 4.43 14.67 8.94
C TRP A 28 4.57 13.17 9.18
N GLU A 29 3.55 12.60 9.82
CA GLU A 29 3.42 11.18 10.13
C GLU A 29 2.03 10.70 9.72
N ARG A 30 1.93 9.46 9.22
CA ARG A 30 0.68 8.79 8.87
C ARG A 30 0.71 7.35 9.35
N THR A 31 -0.44 6.90 9.84
CA THR A 31 -0.69 5.50 10.17
C THR A 31 -1.86 5.04 9.29
N PHE A 32 -1.70 3.89 8.67
CA PHE A 32 -2.78 3.17 7.97
C PHE A 32 -3.04 1.87 8.73
N ASP A 33 -4.31 1.68 9.08
CA ASP A 33 -4.85 0.47 9.72
C ASP A 33 -5.98 -0.04 8.82
N GLY A 34 -5.83 -1.29 8.38
CA GLY A 34 -6.78 -1.98 7.53
C GLY A 34 -8.10 -2.28 8.24
N THR A 35 -9.17 -2.47 7.46
CA THR A 35 -10.49 -2.73 8.05
C THR A 35 -10.55 -4.08 8.79
N GLY A 36 -9.69 -5.03 8.42
CA GLY A 36 -9.55 -6.32 9.10
C GLY A 36 -8.95 -6.25 10.52
N ASN A 37 -8.46 -5.09 10.98
CA ASN A 37 -7.82 -4.89 12.29
C ASN A 37 -6.72 -5.93 12.60
N ALA A 38 -6.01 -6.37 11.55
CA ALA A 38 -4.99 -7.41 11.60
C ALA A 38 -3.60 -6.79 11.44
N LYS A 39 -2.63 -7.56 10.93
CA LYS A 39 -1.32 -7.01 10.59
C LYS A 39 -1.39 -6.34 9.22
N ASP A 40 -0.99 -5.08 9.19
CA ASP A 40 -0.71 -4.30 8.00
C ASP A 40 0.80 -4.08 7.88
N ILE A 41 1.37 -4.47 6.75
CA ILE A 41 2.83 -4.51 6.56
C ILE A 41 3.18 -3.73 5.30
N ALA A 42 4.05 -2.73 5.42
CA ALA A 42 4.61 -2.03 4.27
C ALA A 42 5.90 -2.68 3.80
N TYR A 43 6.01 -2.94 2.50
CA TYR A 43 7.21 -3.53 1.87
C TYR A 43 7.98 -2.54 1.01
N ALA A 44 7.30 -1.51 0.47
CA ALA A 44 7.93 -0.53 -0.39
C ALA A 44 7.40 0.88 -0.15
N VAL A 45 8.32 1.84 -0.26
CA VAL A 45 8.01 3.27 -0.31
C VAL A 45 8.76 3.92 -1.48
N LYS A 46 8.09 4.80 -2.22
CA LYS A 46 8.68 5.64 -3.28
C LYS A 46 8.21 7.07 -3.13
N VAL A 47 9.01 8.00 -3.64
CA VAL A 47 8.69 9.43 -3.67
C VAL A 47 8.89 9.92 -5.10
N ASP A 48 7.92 10.65 -5.64
CA ASP A 48 8.04 11.28 -6.96
C ASP A 48 8.74 12.65 -6.89
N SER A 49 8.99 13.27 -8.04
CA SER A 49 9.63 14.59 -8.12
C SER A 49 8.79 15.73 -7.53
N SER A 50 7.48 15.51 -7.33
CA SER A 50 6.59 16.46 -6.66
C SER A 50 6.52 16.23 -5.14
N GLY A 51 7.25 15.24 -4.62
CA GLY A 51 7.28 14.90 -3.21
C GLY A 51 6.10 14.05 -2.73
N ASN A 52 5.25 13.56 -3.64
CA ASN A 52 4.19 12.62 -3.29
C ASN A 52 4.81 11.29 -2.88
N VAL A 53 4.23 10.66 -1.86
CA VAL A 53 4.72 9.40 -1.29
C VAL A 53 3.79 8.28 -1.68
N PHE A 54 4.35 7.19 -2.19
CA PHE A 54 3.64 5.98 -2.58
C PHE A 54 4.10 4.84 -1.70
N VAL A 55 3.17 4.13 -1.08
CA VAL A 55 3.44 3.00 -0.19
C VAL A 55 2.78 1.77 -0.79
N ALA A 56 3.48 0.65 -0.76
CA ALA A 56 2.97 -0.66 -1.13
C ALA A 56 3.16 -1.62 0.04
N GLY A 57 2.11 -2.38 0.33
CA GLY A 57 2.07 -3.28 1.47
C GLY A 57 1.01 -4.37 1.33
N GLU A 58 0.81 -5.08 2.43
CA GLU A 58 -0.28 -6.03 2.64
C GLU A 58 -1.15 -5.62 3.82
N SER A 59 -2.46 -5.88 3.72
CA SER A 59 -3.43 -5.62 4.79
C SER A 59 -4.58 -6.59 4.69
N ALA A 60 -5.07 -7.10 5.82
CA ALA A 60 -6.28 -7.90 5.82
C ALA A 60 -7.54 -7.04 5.63
N GLY A 61 -8.50 -7.53 4.85
CA GLY A 61 -9.84 -6.95 4.76
C GLY A 61 -10.78 -7.54 5.83
N ASP A 62 -12.04 -7.10 5.85
CA ASP A 62 -13.03 -7.57 6.83
C ASP A 62 -13.30 -9.08 6.76
N SER A 63 -13.17 -9.66 5.57
CA SER A 63 -13.45 -11.07 5.30
C SER A 63 -12.47 -11.70 4.31
N THR A 64 -11.30 -11.08 4.14
CA THR A 64 -10.24 -11.52 3.22
C THR A 64 -8.95 -11.75 4.01
N ALA A 65 -8.04 -12.55 3.48
CA ALA A 65 -6.69 -12.65 4.02
C ALA A 65 -5.89 -11.38 3.69
N ALA A 66 -4.55 -11.46 3.75
CA ALA A 66 -3.71 -10.33 3.37
C ALA A 66 -3.92 -9.99 1.89
N ASP A 67 -4.36 -8.76 1.60
CA ASP A 67 -4.56 -8.24 0.25
C ASP A 67 -3.48 -7.21 -0.09
N PHE A 68 -3.25 -6.95 -1.38
CA PHE A 68 -2.37 -5.85 -1.79
C PHE A 68 -2.99 -4.54 -1.31
N ILE A 69 -2.18 -3.66 -0.71
CA ILE A 69 -2.52 -2.24 -0.66
C ILE A 69 -1.47 -1.39 -1.36
N THR A 70 -1.96 -0.38 -2.06
CA THR A 70 -1.14 0.71 -2.58
C THR A 70 -1.76 2.02 -2.11
N ILE A 71 -0.96 2.85 -1.46
CA ILE A 71 -1.41 4.11 -0.85
C ILE A 71 -0.62 5.24 -1.49
N LYS A 72 -1.29 6.37 -1.76
CA LYS A 72 -0.62 7.61 -2.14
C LYS A 72 -0.96 8.72 -1.16
N TYR A 73 0.09 9.37 -0.66
CA TYR A 73 0.02 10.64 0.05
C TYR A 73 0.60 11.75 -0.81
N ASN A 74 0.05 12.96 -0.72
CA ASN A 74 0.69 14.13 -1.31
C ASN A 74 1.93 14.56 -0.51
N ASN A 75 2.65 15.57 -0.98
CA ASN A 75 3.86 16.08 -0.34
C ASN A 75 3.66 16.52 1.13
N ASP A 76 2.43 16.89 1.48
CA ASP A 76 2.00 17.43 2.77
C ASP A 76 1.46 16.31 3.69
N GLY A 77 1.46 15.07 3.19
CA GLY A 77 1.00 13.88 3.88
C GLY A 77 -0.50 13.62 3.75
N SER A 78 -1.27 14.45 3.05
CA SER A 78 -2.70 14.18 2.84
C SER A 78 -2.88 12.98 1.92
N GLU A 79 -3.67 12.00 2.38
CA GLU A 79 -4.04 10.84 1.57
C GLU A 79 -4.76 11.29 0.29
N GLN A 80 -4.33 10.74 -0.84
CA GLN A 80 -4.93 10.99 -2.15
C GLN A 80 -5.80 9.81 -2.58
N TRP A 81 -5.32 8.60 -2.34
CA TRP A 81 -6.05 7.37 -2.59
C TRP A 81 -5.41 6.18 -1.89
N ILE A 82 -6.23 5.16 -1.63
CA ILE A 82 -5.85 3.81 -1.24
C ILE A 82 -6.49 2.86 -2.24
N ASN A 83 -5.68 1.96 -2.82
CA ASN A 83 -6.17 0.86 -3.63
C ASN A 83 -5.90 -0.46 -2.92
N ARG A 84 -6.93 -1.28 -2.79
CA ARG A 84 -6.85 -2.67 -2.36
C ARG A 84 -7.04 -3.58 -3.56
N TYR A 85 -6.24 -4.64 -3.67
CA TYR A 85 -6.48 -5.72 -4.63
C TYR A 85 -6.56 -7.04 -3.88
N ASP A 86 -7.73 -7.66 -4.01
CA ASP A 86 -8.11 -8.99 -3.53
C ASP A 86 -8.38 -9.85 -4.78
N GLY A 87 -7.69 -10.98 -4.88
CA GLY A 87 -7.88 -11.98 -5.92
C GLY A 87 -9.26 -12.63 -5.86
N ASN A 88 -9.51 -13.67 -6.66
CA ASN A 88 -10.85 -14.26 -6.70
C ASN A 88 -11.13 -15.21 -5.52
N SER A 89 -10.16 -15.43 -4.64
CA SER A 89 -10.21 -16.47 -3.61
C SER A 89 -10.32 -15.94 -2.18
N ASN A 90 -10.32 -14.61 -1.98
CA ASN A 90 -10.24 -13.97 -0.66
C ASN A 90 -9.04 -14.47 0.18
N SER A 91 -8.00 -14.99 -0.49
CA SER A 91 -6.82 -15.60 0.12
C SER A 91 -5.64 -14.63 0.02
N MET A 92 -4.45 -15.09 0.33
CA MET A 92 -3.27 -14.24 0.42
C MET A 92 -2.87 -13.70 -0.96
N ASP A 93 -2.80 -12.40 -1.05
CA ASP A 93 -2.24 -11.63 -2.14
C ASP A 93 -1.08 -10.79 -1.58
N PHE A 94 0.14 -11.14 -2.00
CA PHE A 94 1.37 -10.52 -1.52
C PHE A 94 2.00 -9.60 -2.55
N ILE A 95 2.43 -8.42 -2.12
CA ILE A 95 3.08 -7.43 -2.98
C ILE A 95 4.61 -7.54 -2.87
N GLU A 96 5.28 -7.57 -4.01
CA GLU A 96 6.74 -7.73 -4.07
C GLU A 96 7.44 -6.43 -4.48
N LYS A 97 6.79 -5.62 -5.34
CA LYS A 97 7.44 -4.45 -5.92
C LYS A 97 6.46 -3.34 -6.28
N LEU A 98 6.92 -2.11 -6.07
CA LEU A 98 6.27 -0.88 -6.54
C LEU A 98 7.22 -0.07 -7.41
N LEU A 99 6.70 0.34 -8.58
CA LEU A 99 7.35 1.22 -9.55
C LEU A 99 6.45 2.42 -9.82
N ILE A 100 7.06 3.58 -10.03
CA ILE A 100 6.38 4.80 -10.46
C ILE A 100 7.03 5.30 -11.76
N ASP A 101 6.22 5.77 -12.70
CA ASP A 101 6.70 6.44 -13.92
C ASP A 101 6.76 7.96 -13.73
N ASP A 102 7.34 8.67 -14.70
CA ASP A 102 7.50 10.14 -14.64
C ASP A 102 6.17 10.91 -14.65
N LEU A 103 5.06 10.25 -14.99
CA LEU A 103 3.71 10.81 -14.93
C LEU A 103 3.02 10.52 -13.59
N GLY A 104 3.69 9.80 -12.68
CA GLY A 104 3.17 9.38 -11.39
C GLY A 104 2.23 8.18 -11.45
N ASN A 105 2.15 7.47 -12.60
CA ASN A 105 1.41 6.21 -12.65
C ASN A 105 2.19 5.13 -11.91
N VAL A 106 1.46 4.21 -11.28
CA VAL A 106 2.03 3.17 -10.43
C VAL A 106 1.90 1.83 -11.14
N ILE A 107 2.97 1.02 -11.12
CA ILE A 107 2.90 -0.40 -11.42
C ILE A 107 3.30 -1.16 -10.16
N VAL A 108 2.41 -2.05 -9.71
CA VAL A 108 2.70 -3.00 -8.64
C VAL A 108 2.78 -4.42 -9.20
N LEU A 109 3.66 -5.21 -8.60
CA LEU A 109 3.90 -6.61 -8.92
C LEU A 109 3.84 -7.41 -7.63
N GLY A 110 3.21 -8.58 -7.69
CA GLY A 110 3.15 -9.51 -6.58
C GLY A 110 2.61 -10.87 -6.99
N THR A 111 2.17 -11.64 -6.01
CA THR A 111 1.57 -12.96 -6.18
C THR A 111 0.18 -13.01 -5.58
N SER A 112 -0.75 -13.66 -6.24
CA SER A 112 -2.14 -13.81 -5.79
C SER A 112 -2.49 -15.28 -5.68
N TYR A 113 -3.05 -15.68 -4.54
CA TYR A 113 -3.52 -17.04 -4.37
C TYR A 113 -4.85 -17.21 -5.10
N GLU A 114 -4.97 -18.26 -5.91
CA GLU A 114 -6.15 -18.53 -6.72
C GLU A 114 -6.64 -19.96 -6.46
N THR A 115 -7.95 -20.17 -6.43
CA THR A 115 -8.52 -21.49 -6.10
C THR A 115 -8.07 -22.53 -7.14
N GLY A 116 -7.34 -23.55 -6.69
CA GLY A 116 -6.84 -24.63 -7.56
C GLY A 116 -5.43 -24.42 -8.11
N ASN A 117 -4.79 -23.27 -7.82
CA ASN A 117 -3.37 -22.98 -8.04
C ASN A 117 -2.70 -22.57 -6.72
N LEU A 118 -1.36 -22.55 -6.66
CA LEU A 118 -0.66 -22.03 -5.48
C LEU A 118 -0.66 -20.50 -5.49
N PHE A 119 0.06 -19.88 -6.43
CA PHE A 119 0.16 -18.43 -6.57
C PHE A 119 0.36 -18.07 -8.04
N ASP A 120 -0.48 -17.18 -8.56
CA ASP A 120 -0.32 -16.59 -9.89
C ASP A 120 0.39 -15.24 -9.74
N LEU A 121 1.24 -14.89 -10.71
CA LEU A 121 1.92 -13.59 -10.73
C LEU A 121 0.94 -12.51 -11.19
N VAL A 122 0.80 -11.43 -10.43
CA VAL A 122 -0.12 -10.33 -10.72
C VAL A 122 0.63 -9.03 -10.92
N LEU A 123 0.37 -8.36 -12.04
CA LEU A 123 0.77 -6.98 -12.28
C LEU A 123 -0.47 -6.10 -12.34
N ILE A 124 -0.45 -4.96 -11.66
CA ILE A 124 -1.52 -3.98 -11.69
C ILE A 124 -0.92 -2.62 -12.03
N LYS A 125 -1.57 -1.90 -12.94
CA LYS A 125 -1.25 -0.50 -13.22
C LYS A 125 -2.35 0.42 -12.72
N TYR A 126 -1.97 1.43 -11.95
CA TYR A 126 -2.83 2.53 -11.53
C TYR A 126 -2.38 3.83 -12.20
N THR A 127 -3.33 4.69 -12.55
CA THR A 127 -3.05 6.08 -12.91
C THR A 127 -2.53 6.87 -11.70
N ASN A 128 -1.94 8.04 -11.94
CA ASN A 128 -1.55 8.98 -10.88
C ASN A 128 -2.72 9.39 -9.95
N ALA A 129 -3.96 9.35 -10.48
CA ALA A 129 -5.20 9.62 -9.75
C ALA A 129 -5.77 8.37 -9.04
N GLY A 130 -5.07 7.23 -9.08
CA GLY A 130 -5.47 6.00 -8.40
C GLY A 130 -6.39 5.08 -9.21
N ALA A 131 -6.92 5.51 -10.36
CA ALA A 131 -7.76 4.64 -11.18
C ALA A 131 -6.96 3.44 -11.74
N MET A 132 -7.44 2.22 -11.52
CA MET A 132 -6.85 1.01 -12.11
C MET A 132 -7.02 1.03 -13.62
N GLN A 133 -5.91 0.90 -14.36
CA GLN A 133 -5.91 0.85 -15.82
C GLN A 133 -6.00 -0.59 -16.34
N TRP A 134 -5.24 -1.50 -15.74
CA TRP A 134 -5.25 -2.91 -16.11
C TRP A 134 -4.66 -3.77 -15.01
N THR A 135 -5.05 -5.05 -15.06
CA THR A 135 -4.46 -6.15 -14.30
C THR A 135 -4.02 -7.23 -15.28
N LYS A 136 -2.83 -7.81 -15.08
CA LYS A 136 -2.33 -8.96 -15.83
C LYS A 136 -1.97 -10.07 -14.86
N LYS A 137 -2.49 -11.27 -15.11
CA LYS A 137 -2.20 -12.49 -14.35
C LYS A 137 -1.41 -13.47 -15.20
N TYR A 138 -0.47 -14.18 -14.59
CA TYR A 138 0.35 -15.20 -15.26
C TYR A 138 0.43 -16.45 -14.37
N ASN A 139 0.17 -17.60 -14.98
CA ASN A 139 0.01 -18.91 -14.35
C ASN A 139 1.09 -19.89 -14.82
#